data_AF-A0A7K4CKR8-F1
#
_entry.id   AF-A0A7K4CKR8-F1
#
_cell.length_a   1.000
_cell.length_b   1.000
_cell.length_c   1.000
_cell.angle_alpha   90.00
_cell.angle_beta   90.00
_cell.angle_gamma   90.00
#
_symmetry.space_group_name_H-M   'P 1'
#
loop_
_entity.id
_entity.type
_entity.pdbx_description
1 polymer ?
#
loop_
_entity_poly.entity_id
_entity_poly.type
_entity_poly.pdbx_seq_one_letter_code
_entity_poly.pdbx_strand_id
1 'polypeptide(L)' 'MGVIEVEIPDFLPMKPLKKKIEDLVKEEEIRWVLFRRATEDLDLSNEDLLVLEEVREKVWKEEKKSLGL' A
#
# COMPACT_ATOMS: atom_id res chain seq x y z
N MET A 1 -7.87 9.26 -10.02
CA MET A 1 -7.13 9.43 -8.76
C MET A 1 -8.10 9.12 -7.63
N GLY A 2 -7.81 8.09 -6.84
CA GLY A 2 -8.57 7.82 -5.61
C GLY A 2 -8.14 8.77 -4.51
N VAL A 3 -9.07 9.20 -3.67
CA VAL A 3 -8.80 9.99 -2.47
C VAL A 3 -9.07 9.08 -1.27
N ILE A 4 -8.12 9.01 -0.34
CA ILE A 4 -8.31 8.36 0.96
C ILE A 4 -8.52 9.47 1.98
N GLU A 5 -9.70 9.52 2.57
CA GLU A 5 -10.03 10.42 3.67
C GLU A 5 -9.86 9.67 4.99
N VAL A 6 -9.18 10.29 5.95
CA VAL A 6 -8.94 9.72 7.28
C VAL A 6 -9.43 10.71 8.32
N GLU A 7 -10.42 10.29 9.12
CA GLU A 7 -10.87 11.06 10.27
C GLU A 7 -9.86 10.96 11.40
N ILE A 8 -9.41 12.10 11.91
CA ILE A 8 -8.43 12.17 12.98
C ILE A 8 -9.10 12.80 14.21
N PRO A 9 -9.20 12.08 15.34
CA PRO A 9 -9.70 12.65 16.59
C PRO A 9 -8.90 13.88 17.05
N ASP A 10 -9.61 14.89 17.54
CA ASP A 10 -9.04 16.21 17.92
C ASP A 10 -7.93 16.14 18.99
N PHE A 11 -7.93 15.09 19.82
CA PHE A 11 -6.93 14.92 20.87
C PHE A 11 -5.58 14.40 20.36
N LEU A 12 -5.49 13.95 19.10
CA LEU A 12 -4.26 13.43 18.52
C LEU A 12 -3.40 14.55 17.92
N PRO A 13 -2.07 14.48 18.05
CA PRO A 13 -1.18 15.52 17.55
C PRO A 13 -1.10 15.48 16.01
N MET A 14 -1.82 16.40 15.36
CA MET A 14 -1.95 16.48 13.89
C MET A 14 -0.61 16.60 13.15
N LYS A 15 0.34 17.41 13.66
CA LYS A 15 1.62 17.66 12.96
C LYS A 15 2.48 16.39 12.84
N PRO A 16 2.79 15.65 13.93
CA PRO A 16 3.47 14.36 13.84
C PRO A 16 2.74 13.33 12.98
N LEU A 17 1.40 13.26 13.10
CA LEU A 17 0.61 12.30 12.35
C LEU A 17 0.65 12.57 10.84
N LYS A 18 0.47 13.83 10.44
CA LYS A 18 0.59 14.25 9.05
C LYS A 18 1.96 13.90 8.47
N LYS A 19 3.03 14.19 9.21
CA LYS A 19 4.39 13.82 8.78
C LYS A 19 4.53 12.30 8.59
N LYS A 20 4.01 11.50 9.51
CA LYS A 20 4.07 10.03 9.40
C LYS A 20 3.29 9.50 8.21
N ILE A 21 2.13 10.08 7.90
CA ILE A 21 1.35 9.75 6.70
C ILE A 21 2.14 10.13 5.43
N GLU A 22 2.72 11.33 5.39
CA GLU A 22 3.55 11.77 4.25
C GLU A 22 4.77 10.86 4.03
N ASP A 23 5.41 10.43 5.12
CA ASP A 23 6.55 9.50 5.07
C ASP A 23 6.11 8.12 4.54
N LEU A 24 4.95 7.60 4.97
CA LEU A 24 4.38 6.35 4.46
C LEU A 24 4.01 6.44 2.97
N VAL A 25 3.42 7.57 2.53
CA VAL A 25 3.09 7.78 1.12
C VAL A 25 4.35 7.76 0.26
N LYS A 26 5.42 8.45 0.68
CA LYS A 26 6.70 8.45 -0.04
C LYS A 26 7.33 7.06 -0.11
N GLU A 27 7.25 6.30 0.98
CA GLU A 27 7.75 4.92 1.00
C GLU A 27 6.99 4.05 -0.01
N GLU A 28 5.67 4.16 -0.05
CA GLU A 28 4.83 3.41 -0.98
C GLU A 28 5.07 3.83 -2.44
N GLU A 29 5.28 5.13 -2.70
CA GLU A 29 5.67 5.62 -4.03
C GLU A 29 6.99 4.99 -4.51
N ILE A 30 8.00 4.90 -3.63
CA ILE A 30 9.28 4.26 -3.95
C ILE A 30 9.09 2.77 -4.22
N ARG A 31 8.34 2.06 -3.37
CA ARG A 31 8.03 0.63 -3.56
C ARG A 31 7.31 0.39 -4.88
N TRP A 32 6.36 1.25 -5.22
CA TRP A 32 5.63 1.18 -6.48
C TRP A 32 6.55 1.35 -7.70
N VAL A 33 7.47 2.32 -7.66
CA VAL A 33 8.46 2.50 -8.73
C VAL A 33 9.35 1.26 -8.89
N LEU A 34 9.80 0.67 -7.78
CA LEU A 34 10.62 -0.55 -7.82
C LEU A 34 9.83 -1.75 -8.36
N PHE A 35 8.58 -1.91 -7.93
CA PHE A 35 7.69 -2.95 -8.46
C PHE A 35 7.51 -2.81 -9.96
N ARG A 36 7.19 -1.60 -10.45
CA ARG A 36 7.02 -1.34 -11.89
C ARG A 36 8.26 -1.68 -12.70
N ARG A 37 9.44 -1.29 -12.23
CA ARG A 37 10.71 -1.68 -12.87
C ARG A 37 10.89 -3.18 -12.89
N ALA A 38 10.66 -3.86 -11.77
CA ALA A 38 10.78 -5.32 -11.70
C ALA A 38 9.80 -6.03 -12.65
N THR A 39 8.56 -5.53 -12.78
CA THR A 39 7.59 -6.11 -13.71
C THR A 39 8.01 -5.96 -15.17
N GLU A 40 8.67 -4.83 -15.51
CA GLU A 40 9.21 -4.58 -16.85
C GLU A 40 10.48 -5.43 -17.11
N ASP A 41 11.39 -5.50 -16.14
CA ASP A 41 12.63 -6.29 -16.24
C ASP A 41 12.39 -7.80 -16.35
N LEU A 42 11.31 -8.29 -15.72
CA LEU A 42 10.89 -9.70 -15.75
C LEU A 42 9.93 -10.03 -16.90
N ASP A 43 9.57 -9.04 -17.72
CA ASP A 43 8.60 -9.17 -18.83
C ASP A 43 7.29 -9.83 -18.39
N LEU A 44 6.76 -9.40 -17.23
CA LEU A 44 5.54 -9.99 -16.68
C LEU A 44 4.32 -9.59 -17.49
N SER A 45 3.51 -10.58 -17.83
CA SER A 45 2.24 -10.36 -18.51
C SER A 45 1.18 -9.84 -17.55
N ASN A 46 0.08 -9.32 -18.10
CA ASN A 46 -1.08 -8.95 -17.29
C ASN A 46 -1.67 -10.14 -16.52
N GLU A 47 -1.56 -11.36 -17.07
CA GLU A 47 -2.03 -12.58 -16.40
C GLU A 47 -1.16 -12.89 -15.17
N ASP A 48 0.17 -12.73 -15.26
CA ASP A 48 1.07 -12.88 -14.12
C ASP A 48 0.76 -11.86 -13.02
N LEU A 49 0.48 -10.61 -13.41
CA LEU A 49 0.10 -9.55 -12.47
C LEU A 49 -1.21 -9.87 -11.74
N LEU A 50 -2.19 -10.47 -12.42
CA LEU A 50 -3.44 -10.91 -11.78
C LEU A 50 -3.18 -12.00 -10.73
N VAL A 51 -2.32 -12.97 -11.03
CA VAL A 51 -1.95 -14.02 -10.06
C VAL A 51 -1.23 -13.43 -8.84
N LEU A 52 -0.32 -12.47 -9.05
CA LEU A 52 0.34 -11.77 -7.96
C LEU A 52 -0.65 -10.97 -7.09
N GLU A 53 -1.64 -10.35 -7.71
CA GLU A 53 -2.71 -9.63 -7.01
C GLU A 53 -3.59 -10.58 -6.18
N GLU A 54 -3.96 -11.74 -6.71
CA GLU A 54 -4.71 -12.77 -5.96
C GLU A 54 -3.94 -13.25 -4.72
N VAL A 55 -2.62 -13.48 -4.87
CA VAL A 55 -1.75 -13.86 -3.75
C VAL A 55 -1.68 -12.72 -2.73
N ARG A 56 -1.53 -11.47 -3.19
CA ARG A 56 -1.52 -10.29 -2.32
C ARG A 56 -2.82 -10.17 -1.53
N GLU A 57 -3.98 -10.27 -2.17
CA GLU A 57 -5.28 -10.19 -1.50
C GLU A 57 -5.46 -11.31 -0.47
N LYS A 58 -5.03 -12.53 -0.81
CA LYS A 58 -5.10 -13.67 0.12
C LYS A 58 -4.27 -13.41 1.37
N VAL A 59 -3.01 -13.00 1.20
CA VAL A 59 -2.12 -12.66 2.32
C VAL A 59 -2.70 -11.49 3.12
N TRP A 60 -3.21 -10.46 2.46
CA TRP A 60 -3.80 -9.30 3.12
C TRP A 60 -5.03 -9.67 3.95
N LYS A 61 -5.87 -10.59 3.46
CA LYS A 61 -7.02 -11.11 4.20
C LYS A 61 -6.61 -11.89 5.45
N GLU A 62 -5.49 -12.59 5.41
CA GLU A 62 -4.94 -13.30 6.58
C GLU A 62 -4.35 -12.30 7.59
N GLU A 63 -3.62 -11.29 7.11
CA GLU A 63 -3.03 -10.25 7.96
C GLU A 63 -4.09 -9.38 8.63
N LYS A 64 -5.17 -9.02 7.94
CA LYS A 64 -6.29 -8.30 8.58
C LYS A 64 -6.83 -9.03 9.80
N LYS A 65 -6.96 -10.36 9.72
CA LYS A 65 -7.38 -11.17 10.87
C LYS A 65 -6.39 -11.09 12.03
N SER A 66 -5.08 -11.06 11.76
CA SER A 66 -4.06 -10.93 12.81
C SER A 66 -4.14 -9.55 13.50
N LEU A 67 -4.53 -8.52 12.75
CA LEU A 67 -4.71 -7.15 13.22
C LEU A 67 -6.09 -6.85 13.82
N GLY A 68 -7.03 -7.81 13.77
CA GLY A 68 -8.40 -7.62 14.25
C GLY A 68 -9.27 -6.72 13.35
N LEU A 69 -8.93 -6.62 12.06
CA LEU A 69 -9.61 -5.84 11.02
C LEU A 69 -10.42 -6.71 10.06
#